data_AF-A0A9P4DRS6-F1
#
_entry.id   AF-A0A9P4DRS6-F1
#
_cell.length_a   1.000
_cell.length_b   1.000
_cell.length_c   1.000
_cell.angle_alpha   90.00
_cell.angle_beta   90.00
_cell.angle_gamma   90.00
#
_symmetry.space_group_name_H-M   'P 1'
#
loop_
_entity.id
_entity.type
_entity.pdbx_description
1 polymer ?
#
loop_
_entity_poly.entity_id
_entity_poly.type
_entity_poly.pdbx_seq_one_letter_code
_entity_poly.pdbx_strand_id
1 'polypeptide(L)'
;MVTGLTAIFVWSKWRQAENREVRAVSVVTPAPAADGIMLIDVRTPEEFHARHRDGAVNIPVDEVETLAPQLVPDKDTLLLLYCRTGKRADRALEILKKMGYNRVENLHRLDM
;
A
#
# COMPACT_ATOMS: atom_id res chain seq x y z
N MET A 1 -4.72 -37.43 -30.59
CA MET A 1 -3.76 -37.78 -29.51
C MET A 1 -2.84 -36.58 -29.32
N VAL A 2 -2.68 -36.13 -28.06
CA VAL A 2 -1.69 -35.13 -27.54
C VAL A 2 -1.93 -33.66 -28.02
N THR A 3 -2.67 -32.78 -27.33
CA THR A 3 -2.42 -31.95 -26.10
C THR A 3 -1.39 -30.79 -26.22
N GLY A 4 -1.86 -29.56 -25.92
CA GLY A 4 -1.08 -28.41 -25.40
C GLY A 4 -0.42 -27.51 -26.45
N LEU A 5 -0.19 -26.21 -26.28
CA LEU A 5 -0.26 -25.28 -25.13
C LEU A 5 -0.16 -23.82 -25.65
N THR A 6 -0.60 -22.90 -24.80
CA THR A 6 -0.61 -21.43 -24.80
C THR A 6 0.73 -20.69 -24.99
N ALA A 7 0.68 -19.49 -25.59
CA ALA A 7 1.45 -18.28 -25.23
C ALA A 7 0.95 -17.07 -26.07
N ILE A 8 0.21 -16.11 -25.49
CA ILE A 8 0.69 -14.81 -24.99
C ILE A 8 1.53 -14.03 -26.02
N PHE A 9 0.92 -13.05 -26.69
CA PHE A 9 1.62 -11.84 -27.12
C PHE A 9 0.65 -10.71 -27.50
N VAL A 10 1.08 -9.47 -27.22
CA VAL A 10 0.54 -8.18 -27.66
C VAL A 10 -0.58 -7.57 -26.79
N TRP A 11 -0.17 -6.69 -25.86
CA TRP A 11 -0.89 -5.42 -25.69
C TRP A 11 0.09 -4.25 -25.55
N SER A 12 0.63 -3.87 -26.71
CA SER A 12 1.14 -2.53 -26.95
C SER A 12 -0.06 -1.63 -27.21
N LYS A 13 -0.32 -0.67 -26.32
CA LYS A 13 -0.92 0.63 -26.64
C LYS A 13 -0.89 1.57 -25.43
N TRP A 14 0.28 2.13 -25.17
CA TRP A 14 0.39 3.42 -24.50
C TRP A 14 -0.07 4.52 -25.46
N ARG A 15 -1.17 5.22 -25.15
CA ARG A 15 -1.43 6.56 -25.71
C ARG A 15 -2.41 7.38 -24.84
N GLN A 16 -1.80 8.28 -24.07
CA GLN A 16 -2.17 9.70 -23.84
C GLN A 16 -3.64 10.09 -23.62
N ALA A 17 -3.92 10.59 -22.41
CA ALA A 17 -4.85 11.69 -22.06
C ALA A 17 -5.00 11.66 -20.52
N GLU A 18 -4.99 12.70 -19.71
CA GLU A 18 -5.07 14.15 -19.94
C GLU A 18 -4.64 14.87 -18.65
N ASN A 19 -3.87 15.93 -18.83
CA ASN A 19 -3.61 16.97 -17.85
C ASN A 19 -4.90 17.80 -17.63
N ARG A 20 -5.49 17.76 -16.43
CA ARG A 20 -6.34 18.83 -15.90
C ARG A 20 -6.09 19.00 -14.41
N GLU A 21 -5.77 20.25 -14.05
CA GLU A 21 -5.61 20.74 -12.67
C GLU A 21 -6.73 20.24 -11.74
N VAL A 22 -6.34 19.63 -10.62
CA VAL A 22 -7.23 19.48 -9.46
C VAL A 22 -6.51 20.09 -8.25
N ARG A 23 -6.86 21.35 -7.97
CA ARG A 23 -6.61 21.97 -6.67
C ARG A 23 -7.58 21.37 -5.66
N ALA A 24 -7.04 21.09 -4.47
CA ALA A 24 -7.69 20.71 -3.22
C ALA A 24 -8.04 19.22 -3.03
N VAL A 25 -7.57 18.73 -1.87
CA VAL A 25 -7.68 17.39 -1.30
C VAL A 25 -6.71 16.38 -1.93
N SER A 26 -5.50 16.32 -1.38
CA SER A 26 -4.60 15.19 -1.56
C SER A 26 -5.15 13.98 -0.79
N VAL A 27 -6.25 13.40 -1.28
CA VAL A 27 -6.39 11.95 -1.19
C VAL A 27 -5.29 11.44 -2.09
N VAL A 28 -4.12 11.16 -1.51
CA VAL A 28 -3.07 10.43 -2.21
C VAL A 28 -3.68 9.06 -2.45
N THR A 29 -4.36 8.90 -3.59
CA THR A 29 -4.75 7.58 -4.07
C THR A 29 -3.42 6.88 -4.33
N PRO A 30 -3.00 5.87 -3.55
CA PRO A 30 -1.91 5.06 -4.01
C PRO A 30 -2.39 4.44 -5.32
N ALA A 31 -1.73 4.78 -6.42
CA ALA A 31 -1.76 3.90 -7.57
C ALA A 31 -1.37 2.52 -7.03
N PRO A 32 -2.19 1.47 -7.17
CA PRO A 32 -1.78 0.13 -6.77
C PRO A 32 -0.47 -0.12 -7.51
N ALA A 33 0.62 -0.28 -6.76
CA ALA A 33 1.91 -0.58 -7.36
C ALA A 33 1.66 -1.81 -8.23
N ALA A 34 2.03 -1.73 -9.50
CA ALA A 34 1.82 -2.78 -10.50
C ALA A 34 2.47 -4.14 -10.10
N ASP A 35 3.22 -4.14 -8.99
CA ASP A 35 3.96 -5.27 -8.42
C ASP A 35 3.42 -5.78 -7.07
N GLY A 36 2.25 -5.31 -6.60
CA GLY A 36 1.58 -5.88 -5.41
C GLY A 36 2.33 -5.65 -4.09
N ILE A 37 3.07 -4.53 -3.96
CA ILE A 37 3.75 -4.11 -2.74
C ILE A 37 3.30 -2.69 -2.37
N MET A 38 2.97 -2.48 -1.09
CA MET A 38 2.63 -1.15 -0.56
C MET A 38 3.42 -0.87 0.71
N LEU A 39 4.02 0.33 0.77
CA LEU A 39 4.67 0.84 1.95
C LEU A 39 3.66 1.63 2.78
N ILE A 40 3.46 1.22 4.03
CA ILE A 40 2.44 1.79 4.92
C ILE A 40 3.11 2.42 6.14
N ASP A 41 2.84 3.70 6.34
CA ASP A 41 3.22 4.43 7.54
C ASP A 41 2.06 4.41 8.54
N VAL A 42 2.26 3.76 9.68
CA VAL A 42 1.20 3.62 10.69
C VAL A 42 1.25 4.67 11.81
N ARG A 43 2.03 5.73 11.59
CA ARG A 43 2.10 6.90 12.48
C ARG A 43 0.87 7.80 12.32
N THR A 44 0.79 8.84 13.16
CA THR A 44 -0.30 9.80 13.04
C THR A 44 -0.18 10.59 11.73
N PRO A 45 -1.28 11.16 11.21
CA PRO A 45 -1.25 12.00 10.02
C PRO A 45 -0.26 13.17 10.16
N GLU A 46 -0.15 13.78 11.34
CA GLU A 46 0.77 14.89 11.58
C GLU A 46 2.23 14.46 11.46
N GLU A 47 2.59 13.30 12.02
CA GLU A 47 3.94 12.72 11.88
C GLU A 47 4.27 12.40 10.43
N PHE A 48 3.29 11.92 9.67
CA PHE A 48 3.41 11.62 8.24
C PHE A 48 3.59 12.89 7.42
N HIS A 49 2.74 13.90 7.62
CA HIS A 49 2.82 15.18 6.92
C HIS A 49 4.11 15.95 7.23
N ALA A 50 4.63 15.84 8.45
CA ALA A 50 5.91 16.46 8.80
C ALA A 50 7.07 15.85 8.01
N ARG A 51 7.11 14.51 7.87
CA ARG A 51 8.02 13.78 6.98
C ARG A 51 7.61 12.32 6.86
N HIS A 52 7.73 11.75 5.67
CA HIS A 52 7.51 10.33 5.40
C HIS A 52 8.38 9.86 4.24
N ARG A 53 8.42 8.55 4.01
CA ARG A 53 9.10 7.97 2.85
C ARG A 53 8.29 8.20 1.58
N ASP A 54 8.96 8.49 0.47
CA ASP A 54 8.32 8.60 -0.83
C ASP A 54 7.57 7.32 -1.17
N GLY A 55 6.33 7.46 -1.63
CA GLY A 55 5.43 6.34 -1.94
C GLY A 55 4.81 5.64 -0.73
N ALA A 56 5.08 6.10 0.50
CA ALA A 56 4.37 5.60 1.68
C ALA A 56 2.92 6.09 1.70
N VAL A 57 2.00 5.23 2.13
CA VAL A 57 0.59 5.57 2.39
C VAL A 57 0.40 5.63 3.90
N ASN A 58 -0.22 6.68 4.40
CA ASN A 58 -0.54 6.76 5.81
C ASN A 58 -1.81 5.94 6.14
N ILE A 59 -1.67 4.96 7.02
CA ILE A 59 -2.79 4.23 7.62
C ILE A 59 -2.52 4.19 9.12
N PRO A 60 -2.98 5.19 9.90
CA PRO A 60 -2.73 5.26 11.34
C PRO A 60 -3.14 3.97 12.06
N VAL A 61 -2.32 3.50 13.00
CA VAL A 61 -2.53 2.21 13.69
C VAL A 61 -3.94 2.06 14.30
N ASP A 62 -4.52 3.16 14.78
CA ASP A 62 -5.84 3.18 15.41
C ASP A 62 -7.00 3.12 14.39
N GLU A 63 -6.72 3.36 13.12
CA GLU A 63 -7.68 3.36 12.01
C GLU A 63 -7.46 2.22 11.01
N VAL A 64 -6.44 1.36 11.23
CA VAL A 64 -6.07 0.25 10.32
C VAL A 64 -7.26 -0.65 10.00
N GLU A 65 -8.08 -1.00 10.99
CA GLU A 65 -9.25 -1.87 10.80
C GLU A 65 -10.27 -1.29 9.81
N THR A 66 -10.40 0.03 9.80
CA THR A 66 -11.39 0.74 8.96
C THR A 66 -10.81 1.08 7.60
N LEU A 67 -9.57 1.58 7.55
CA LEU A 67 -8.97 2.11 6.33
C LEU A 67 -8.32 1.03 5.45
N ALA A 68 -7.73 -0.01 6.03
CA ALA A 68 -7.05 -1.03 5.24
C ALA A 68 -7.95 -1.72 4.20
N PRO A 69 -9.20 -2.11 4.49
CA PRO A 69 -10.09 -2.71 3.49
C PRO A 69 -10.48 -1.76 2.35
N GLN A 70 -10.47 -0.45 2.61
CA GLN A 70 -10.84 0.58 1.64
C GLN A 70 -9.67 0.91 0.71
N LEU A 71 -8.46 0.97 1.27
CA LEU A 71 -7.24 1.34 0.54
C LEU A 71 -6.52 0.15 -0.08
N VAL A 72 -6.64 -1.03 0.54
CA VAL A 72 -6.01 -2.29 0.14
C VAL A 72 -7.07 -3.40 0.14
N PRO A 73 -7.97 -3.41 -0.86
CA PRO A 73 -9.02 -4.44 -0.94
C PRO A 73 -8.44 -5.83 -1.22
N ASP A 74 -7.31 -5.91 -1.92
CA ASP A 74 -6.59 -7.15 -2.19
C ASP A 74 -5.76 -7.58 -0.96
N LYS A 75 -6.14 -8.72 -0.37
CA LYS A 75 -5.49 -9.28 0.82
C LYS A 75 -4.13 -9.93 0.54
N ASP A 76 -3.80 -10.17 -0.73
CA ASP A 76 -2.52 -10.76 -1.17
C ASP A 76 -1.46 -9.70 -1.50
N THR A 77 -1.82 -8.42 -1.42
CA THR A 77 -0.86 -7.32 -1.51
C THR A 77 0.13 -7.39 -0.35
N LEU A 78 1.44 -7.30 -0.65
CA LEU A 78 2.49 -7.22 0.36
C LEU A 78 2.46 -5.85 1.03
N LEU A 79 2.12 -5.83 2.31
CA LEU A 79 2.12 -4.64 3.14
C LEU A 79 3.41 -4.56 3.94
N LEU A 80 4.20 -3.53 3.66
CA LEU A 80 5.42 -3.20 4.39
C LEU A 80 5.09 -2.08 5.38
N LEU A 81 4.98 -2.41 6.66
CA LEU A 81 4.59 -1.46 7.69
C LEU A 81 5.81 -0.84 8.36
N TYR A 82 5.79 0.45 8.66
CA TYR A 82 6.82 1.06 9.50
C TYR A 82 6.24 2.12 10.43
N CYS A 83 6.98 2.42 11.49
CA CYS A 83 6.70 3.57 12.34
C CYS A 83 8.00 4.13 12.94
N ARG A 84 7.89 4.89 14.03
CA ARG A 84 9.07 5.51 14.68
C ARG A 84 9.97 4.52 15.43
N THR A 85 9.41 3.44 15.97
CA THR A 85 10.12 2.50 16.87
C THR A 85 9.80 1.02 16.59
N GLY A 86 8.96 0.71 15.60
CA GLY A 86 8.44 -0.63 15.32
C GLY A 86 7.14 -1.02 16.06
N LYS A 87 6.93 -0.57 17.30
CA LYS A 87 5.80 -1.05 18.15
C LYS A 87 4.40 -0.83 17.55
N ARG A 88 4.17 0.31 16.89
CA ARG A 88 2.86 0.58 16.23
C ARG A 88 2.68 -0.29 14.99
N ALA A 89 3.76 -0.56 14.28
CA ALA A 89 3.75 -1.44 13.12
C ALA A 89 3.52 -2.91 13.51
N ASP A 90 4.04 -3.37 14.66
CA ASP A 90 3.68 -4.69 15.21
C ASP A 90 2.18 -4.81 15.48
N ARG A 91 1.59 -3.80 16.13
CA ARG A 91 0.15 -3.78 16.41
C ARG A 91 -0.68 -3.79 15.13
N ALA A 92 -0.31 -2.96 14.15
CA ALA A 92 -0.97 -2.93 12.85
C ALA A 92 -0.84 -4.27 12.10
N LEU A 93 0.33 -4.91 12.17
CA LEU A 93 0.57 -6.22 11.56
C LEU A 93 -0.36 -7.29 12.14
N GLU A 94 -0.49 -7.34 13.47
CA GLU A 94 -1.39 -8.29 14.14
C GLU A 94 -2.86 -8.07 13.76
N ILE A 95 -3.28 -6.80 13.66
CA ILE A 95 -4.63 -6.42 13.20
C ILE A 95 -4.84 -6.90 11.76
N LEU A 96 -3.93 -6.57 10.85
CA LEU A 96 -4.04 -6.92 9.43
C LEU A 96 -4.05 -8.44 9.22
N LYS A 97 -3.21 -9.19 9.94
CA LYS A 97 -3.23 -10.65 9.90
C LYS A 97 -4.58 -11.22 10.35
N LYS A 98 -5.17 -10.69 11.43
CA LYS A 98 -6.52 -11.09 11.88
C LYS A 98 -7.62 -10.77 10.87
N MET A 99 -7.43 -9.70 10.08
CA MET A 99 -8.32 -9.31 8.99
C MET A 99 -8.08 -10.10 7.68
N GLY A 100 -7.18 -11.08 7.69
CA GLY A 100 -6.91 -11.96 6.55
C GLY A 100 -5.93 -11.42 5.52
N TYR A 101 -5.14 -10.39 5.83
CA TYR A 101 -4.02 -10.01 4.96
C TYR A 101 -2.91 -11.05 5.05
N ASN A 102 -2.57 -11.65 3.91
CA ASN A 102 -1.69 -12.82 3.86
C ASN A 102 -0.20 -12.46 3.86
N ARG A 103 0.13 -11.22 3.47
CA ARG A 103 1.50 -10.75 3.27
C ARG A 103 1.71 -9.42 3.97
N VAL A 104 2.12 -9.46 5.23
CA VAL A 104 2.33 -8.26 6.05
C VAL A 104 3.65 -8.38 6.81
N GLU A 105 4.53 -7.41 6.63
CA GLU A 105 5.87 -7.37 7.22
C GLU A 105 6.10 -6.07 7.98
N ASN A 106 6.78 -6.15 9.12
CA ASN A 106 7.16 -4.99 9.92
C ASN A 106 8.61 -4.57 9.63
N LEU A 107 8.79 -3.42 8.96
CA LEU A 107 10.09 -2.80 8.69
C LEU A 107 10.65 -1.99 9.88
N HIS A 108 9.98 -2.04 11.03
CA HIS A 108 10.36 -1.40 12.29
C HIS A 108 10.50 0.12 12.16
N ARG A 109 11.75 0.61 12.22
CA ARG A 109 12.13 2.00 12.00
C ARG A 109 12.78 2.06 10.63
N LEU A 110 12.22 2.91 9.77
CA LEU A 110 12.93 3.35 8.58
C LEU A 110 13.71 4.62 8.94
N ASP A 111 15.03 4.53 8.92
CA ASP A 111 15.92 5.67 9.18
C ASP A 111 15.80 6.67 8.05
N MET A 112 14.95 7.67 8.24
CA MET A 112 14.74 8.80 7.35
C MET A 112 15.57 10.01 7.78
#